data_AF-A0A522Y4N9-F1
#
_entry.id   AF-A0A522Y4N9-F1
#
_cell.length_a   1.000
_cell.length_b   1.000
_cell.length_c   1.000
_cell.angle_alpha   90.00
_cell.angle_beta   90.00
_cell.angle_gamma   90.00
#
_symmetry.space_group_name_H-M   'P 1'
#
loop_
_entity.id
_entity.type
_entity.pdbx_description
1 polymer ?
#
loop_
_entity_poly.entity_id
_entity_poly.type
_entity_poly.pdbx_seq_one_letter_code
_entity_poly.pdbx_strand_id
1 'polypeptide(L)' 'MRLRLAGSSLSAIARDLGVQPTTVTAVSQGVRRSRRIESAIAAALATEPQKLWPDRYAAVAEPSTTTH' A
#
# COMPACT_ATOMS: atom_id res chain seq x y z
N MET A 1 -5.72 13.41 -12.27
CA MET A 1 -4.74 12.37 -12.69
C MET A 1 -3.35 12.70 -12.10
N ARG A 2 -3.13 12.42 -10.79
CA ARG A 2 -1.91 12.81 -10.03
C ARG A 2 -1.09 11.57 -9.62
N LEU A 3 -0.84 10.66 -10.56
CA LEU A 3 0.06 9.51 -10.38
C LEU A 3 1.41 9.68 -11.09
N ARG A 4 1.59 10.81 -11.81
CA ARG A 4 2.77 11.02 -12.66
C ARG A 4 4.07 11.28 -11.88
N LEU A 5 4.02 11.48 -10.57
CA LEU A 5 5.21 11.71 -9.74
C LEU A 5 5.91 10.43 -9.28
N ALA A 6 5.27 9.26 -9.39
CA ALA A 6 5.84 7.97 -8.98
C ALA A 6 5.94 6.98 -10.16
N GLY A 7 6.16 7.48 -11.37
CA GLY A 7 6.19 6.69 -12.62
C GLY A 7 7.16 5.51 -12.63
N SER A 8 8.08 5.42 -11.66
CA SER A 8 8.99 4.29 -11.50
C SER A 8 8.59 3.32 -10.38
N SER A 9 7.81 3.71 -9.37
CA SER A 9 7.73 2.92 -8.13
C SER A 9 6.71 1.76 -8.20
N LEU A 10 5.47 1.96 -8.66
CA LEU A 10 4.46 0.88 -8.66
C LEU A 10 4.75 -0.21 -9.72
N SER A 11 5.21 0.19 -10.90
CA SER A 11 5.59 -0.75 -11.96
C SER A 11 6.87 -1.52 -11.61
N ALA A 12 7.82 -0.88 -10.90
CA ALA A 12 8.99 -1.59 -10.37
C ALA A 12 8.60 -2.62 -9.30
N ILE A 13 7.71 -2.26 -8.37
CA ILE A 13 7.17 -3.19 -7.36
C ILE A 13 6.45 -4.37 -8.03
N ALA A 14 5.67 -4.11 -9.07
CA ALA A 14 5.01 -5.16 -9.83
C ALA A 14 6.03 -6.15 -10.43
N ARG A 15 7.12 -5.63 -11.03
CA ARG A 15 8.22 -6.44 -11.56
C ARG A 15 8.93 -7.24 -10.49
N ASP A 16 9.28 -6.60 -9.37
CA ASP A 16 9.99 -7.22 -8.24
C ASP A 16 9.16 -8.37 -7.62
N LEU A 17 7.85 -8.15 -7.48
CA LEU A 17 6.93 -9.16 -6.97
C LEU A 17 6.52 -10.20 -8.02
N GLY A 18 6.85 -10.01 -9.30
CA GLY A 18 6.42 -10.88 -10.40
C GLY A 18 4.92 -10.84 -10.70
N VAL A 19 4.24 -9.72 -10.40
CA VAL A 19 2.79 -9.56 -10.58
C VAL A 19 2.46 -8.53 -11.66
N GLN A 20 1.21 -8.50 -12.13
CA GLN A 20 0.79 -7.47 -13.08
C GLN A 20 0.70 -6.08 -12.42
N PRO A 21 1.13 -5.01 -13.12
CA PRO A 21 0.97 -3.63 -12.63
C PRO A 21 -0.49 -3.23 -12.35
N THR A 22 -1.43 -3.82 -13.08
CA THR A 22 -2.89 -3.64 -12.87
C THR A 22 -3.33 -4.19 -11.51
N THR A 23 -2.73 -5.30 -11.04
CA THR A 23 -2.98 -5.87 -9.71
C THR A 23 -2.48 -4.92 -8.63
N VAL A 24 -1.27 -4.40 -8.77
CA VAL A 24 -0.69 -3.42 -7.83
C VAL A 24 -1.54 -2.15 -7.79
N THR A 25 -2.04 -1.68 -8.94
CA THR A 25 -2.94 -0.53 -9.04
C THR A 25 -4.27 -0.78 -8.35
N ALA A 26 -4.89 -1.94 -8.56
CA ALA A 26 -6.15 -2.31 -7.91
C ALA A 26 -6.02 -2.38 -6.38
N VAL A 27 -4.88 -2.87 -5.87
CA VAL A 27 -4.58 -2.87 -4.43
C VAL A 27 -4.34 -1.43 -3.93
N SER A 28 -3.55 -0.63 -4.64
CA SER A 28 -3.34 0.79 -4.35
C SER A 28 -4.64 1.59 -4.26
N GLN A 29 -5.65 1.25 -5.06
CA GLN A 29 -6.97 1.88 -5.05
C GLN A 29 -7.92 1.27 -4.00
N GLY A 30 -7.50 0.23 -3.27
CA GLY A 30 -8.32 -0.45 -2.26
C GLY A 30 -9.37 -1.42 -2.83
N VAL A 31 -9.35 -1.65 -4.15
CA VAL A 31 -10.26 -2.55 -4.88
C VAL A 31 -9.96 -4.02 -4.60
N ARG A 32 -8.67 -4.37 -4.44
CA ARG A 32 -8.21 -5.73 -4.12
C ARG A 32 -7.46 -5.70 -2.78
N ARG A 33 -7.58 -6.79 -2.01
CA ARG A 33 -6.84 -6.98 -0.75
C ARG A 33 -5.70 -7.97 -0.96
N SER A 34 -4.47 -7.56 -0.67
CA SER A 34 -3.30 -8.45 -0.75
C SER A 34 -2.20 -7.92 0.14
N ARG A 35 -2.03 -8.56 1.31
CA ARG A 35 -1.03 -8.13 2.31
C ARG A 35 0.39 -8.08 1.74
N ARG A 36 0.75 -9.00 0.84
CA ARG A 36 2.07 -9.04 0.19
C ARG A 36 2.31 -7.79 -0.67
N ILE A 37 1.31 -7.41 -1.47
CA ILE A 37 1.40 -6.22 -2.33
C ILE A 37 1.31 -4.94 -1.50
N GLU A 38 0.41 -4.90 -0.52
CA GLU A 38 0.26 -3.77 0.41
C GLU A 38 1.58 -3.46 1.13
N SER A 39 2.25 -4.49 1.65
CA SER A 39 3.55 -4.35 2.34
C SER A 39 4.65 -3.86 1.40
N ALA A 40 4.71 -4.36 0.17
CA ALA A 40 5.71 -3.92 -0.81
C ALA A 40 5.49 -2.47 -1.26
N ILE A 41 4.23 -2.06 -1.46
CA ILE A 41 3.85 -0.67 -1.75
C ILE A 41 4.26 0.23 -0.59
N ALA A 42 3.94 -0.17 0.64
CA ALA A 42 4.25 0.60 1.83
C ALA A 42 5.77 0.76 2.01
N ALA A 43 6.54 -0.34 1.86
CA ALA A 43 8.00 -0.32 1.93
C ALA A 43 8.61 0.61 0.87
N ALA A 44 8.11 0.56 -0.37
CA ALA A 44 8.59 1.41 -1.46
C ALA A 44 8.25 2.90 -1.27
N LEU A 45 7.20 3.20 -0.49
CA LEU A 45 6.82 4.56 -0.10
C LEU A 45 7.40 4.97 1.26
N ALA A 46 8.26 4.15 1.86
CA ALA A 46 8.81 4.33 3.21
C ALA A 46 7.70 4.66 4.24
N THR A 47 6.57 3.98 4.13
CA THR A 47 5.38 4.19 4.96
C THR A 47 4.82 2.85 5.41
N GLU A 48 3.75 2.91 6.19
CA GLU A 48 3.06 1.75 6.72
C GLU A 48 1.80 1.42 5.90
N PRO A 49 1.46 0.13 5.69
CA PRO A 49 0.22 -0.26 5.04
C PRO A 49 -1.01 0.31 5.76
N GLN A 50 -0.96 0.44 7.09
CA GLN A 50 -2.03 1.04 7.89
C GLN A 50 -2.30 2.50 7.50
N LYS A 51 -1.26 3.26 7.14
CA LYS A 51 -1.41 4.67 6.72
C LYS A 51 -1.98 4.80 5.31
N LEU A 52 -1.70 3.82 4.44
CA LEU A 52 -2.21 3.79 3.07
C LEU A 52 -3.66 3.27 2.99
N TRP A 53 -4.01 2.29 3.82
CA TRP A 53 -5.34 1.70 3.89
C TRP A 53 -5.88 1.69 5.32
N PRO A 54 -6.14 2.87 5.92
CA PRO A 54 -6.59 2.98 7.30
C PRO A 54 -7.88 2.21 7.53
N ASP A 55 -8.84 2.27 6.60
CA ASP A 55 -10.09 1.51 6.68
C ASP A 55 -9.90 -0.02 6.85
N ARG A 56 -8.81 -0.56 6.29
CA ARG A 56 -8.52 -2.01 6.33
C ARG A 56 -7.79 -2.45 7.60
N TYR A 57 -7.09 -1.51 8.26
CA TYR A 57 -6.25 -1.77 9.43
C TYR A 57 -6.77 -1.11 10.72
N ALA A 58 -7.71 -0.18 10.63
CA ALA A 58 -8.37 0.48 11.75
C ALA A 58 -9.14 -0.50 12.64
N ALA A 59 -9.61 -1.62 12.07
CA ALA A 59 -10.26 -2.69 12.84
C ALA A 59 -9.29 -3.53 13.69
N VAL A 60 -7.97 -3.39 13.50
CA VAL A 60 -6.93 -4.11 14.27
C VAL A 60 -6.07 -3.16 15.10
N ALA A 61 -6.08 -1.86 14.80
CA ALA A 61 -5.45 -0.83 15.62
C ALA A 61 -6.34 -0.54 16.83
N GLU A 62 -6.31 -1.44 17.81
CA GLU A 62 -6.68 -1.09 19.18
C GLU A 62 -5.88 0.16 19.60
N PRO A 63 -6.52 1.16 20.24
CA PRO A 63 -5.93 2.46 20.53
C PRO A 63 -4.95 2.37 21.71
N SER A 64 -3.76 1.84 21.48
CA SER A 64 -2.70 1.82 22.48
C SER A 64 -1.78 3.02 22.29
N THR A 65 -2.15 4.09 23.01
CA THR A 65 -1.23 4.93 23.81
C THR A 65 -0.48 6.07 23.11
N THR A 66 -0.94 7.31 23.34
CA THR A 66 -0.14 8.45 23.85
C THR A 66 -1.09 9.56 24.31
N THR A 67 -1.42 9.57 25.61
CA THR A 67 -1.83 10.78 26.33
C THR A 67 -0.72 11.07 27.32
N HIS A 68 -0.01 12.18 27.07
CA HIS A 68 1.01 12.76 27.94
C HIS A 68 0.34 13.59 29.04
#